data_AF-A0A2E2QCP2-F1
#
_entry.id   AF-A0A2E2QCP2-F1
#
_cell.length_a   1.000
_cell.length_b   1.000
_cell.length_c   1.000
_cell.angle_alpha   90.00
_cell.angle_beta   90.00
_cell.angle_gamma   90.00
#
_symmetry.space_group_name_H-M   'P 1'
#
loop_
_entity.id
_entity.type
_entity.pdbx_description
1 polymer ?
#
loop_
_entity_poly.entity_id
_entity_poly.type
_entity_poly.pdbx_seq_one_letter_code
_entity_poly.pdbx_strand_id
1 'polypeptide(L)'
;MKKKIIIVFLFSFYFSFSQTKTEKIIKEMSEKIDKIETTEYSLFSWETKGKKTKYNEMFVKMRKNPFEVYLKSKKQNNIELLYTQEQKKIIVNPNGFPYKNIKIDPLSKKATTGTHHTIFESGFVFFNTITNSMLKDTIKKQTQIKDTIIQKKEVFKITIIQDKFKLKEYKIKPKETLRDVCLRKNINYYFVYKTNKKVIKNKKDLTNTKIKIPPYYCEKVELYVEKERKIPVQINIYINNKIFEKYIFKNIKINPKYSKNEISTKNKEYGF
;
A
#
# COMPACT_ATOMS: atom_id res chain seq x y z
N MET A 1 26.49 -34.39 51.09
CA MET A 1 26.08 -33.00 50.76
C MET A 1 25.83 -32.89 49.25
N LYS A 2 24.57 -32.91 48.79
CA LYS A 2 24.22 -32.72 47.37
C LYS A 2 23.67 -31.31 47.18
N LYS A 3 24.43 -30.40 46.56
CA LYS A 3 23.97 -29.07 46.16
C LYS A 3 22.97 -29.22 45.02
N LYS A 4 21.69 -28.90 45.28
CA LYS A 4 20.68 -28.73 44.23
C LYS A 4 20.90 -27.37 43.58
N ILE A 5 21.34 -27.35 42.32
CA ILE A 5 21.37 -26.16 41.49
C ILE A 5 19.94 -25.95 40.97
N ILE A 6 19.27 -24.89 41.43
CA ILE A 6 18.00 -24.42 40.87
C ILE A 6 18.35 -23.53 39.68
N ILE A 7 18.13 -24.03 38.46
CA ILE A 7 18.18 -23.21 37.25
C ILE A 7 16.82 -22.55 37.10
N VAL A 8 16.74 -21.26 37.43
CA VAL A 8 15.54 -20.45 37.15
C VAL A 8 15.56 -20.09 35.67
N PHE A 9 14.64 -20.67 34.90
CA PHE A 9 14.40 -20.32 33.50
C PHE A 9 13.76 -18.93 33.41
N LEU A 10 14.58 -17.89 33.29
CA LEU A 10 14.17 -16.53 32.92
C LEU A 10 13.99 -16.46 31.39
N PHE A 11 12.91 -17.04 30.87
CA PHE A 11 12.65 -17.03 29.42
C PHE A 11 11.16 -16.92 29.10
N SER A 12 10.59 -15.71 29.18
CA SER A 12 9.31 -15.37 28.49
C SER A 12 8.84 -13.91 28.54
N PHE A 13 9.55 -12.95 29.14
CA PHE A 13 9.02 -11.58 29.28
C PHE A 13 9.23 -10.62 28.08
N TYR A 14 10.03 -11.01 27.07
CA TYR A 14 10.35 -10.11 25.95
C TYR A 14 9.24 -9.99 24.90
N PHE A 15 8.31 -10.95 24.83
CA PHE A 15 7.31 -10.99 23.76
C PHE A 15 6.19 -9.96 23.95
N SER A 16 5.68 -9.81 25.19
CA SER A 16 4.56 -8.90 25.48
C SER A 16 4.95 -7.41 25.36
N PHE A 17 6.20 -7.05 25.68
CA PHE A 17 6.68 -5.67 25.60
C PHE A 17 6.90 -5.18 24.16
N SER A 18 7.35 -6.06 23.25
CA SER A 18 7.52 -5.71 21.84
C SER A 18 6.19 -5.40 21.16
N GLN A 19 5.15 -6.20 21.47
CA GLN A 19 3.83 -6.03 20.89
C GLN A 19 3.20 -4.68 21.27
N THR A 20 3.26 -4.29 22.54
CA THR A 20 2.72 -2.99 23.00
C THR A 20 3.46 -1.80 22.39
N LYS A 21 4.80 -1.90 22.21
CA LYS A 21 5.59 -0.86 21.54
C LYS A 21 5.26 -0.74 20.05
N THR A 22 5.09 -1.86 19.34
CA THR A 22 4.68 -1.86 17.93
C THR A 22 3.31 -1.20 17.74
N GLU A 23 2.33 -1.60 18.55
CA GLU A 23 0.97 -1.04 18.48
C GLU A 23 0.98 0.47 18.76
N LYS A 24 1.75 0.93 19.75
CA LYS A 24 1.92 2.36 20.05
C LYS A 24 2.48 3.14 18.86
N ILE A 25 3.56 2.66 18.23
CA ILE A 25 4.19 3.39 17.11
C ILE A 25 3.28 3.42 15.88
N ILE A 26 2.57 2.33 15.58
CA ILE A 26 1.62 2.31 14.46
C ILE A 26 0.41 3.21 14.75
N LYS A 27 -0.04 3.30 16.00
CA LYS A 27 -1.07 4.27 16.42
C LYS A 27 -0.59 5.72 16.23
N GLU A 28 0.58 6.08 16.73
CA GLU A 28 1.16 7.43 16.55
C GLU A 28 1.32 7.79 15.07
N MET A 29 1.78 6.84 14.25
CA MET A 29 1.87 7.01 12.80
C MET A 29 0.49 7.22 12.16
N SER A 30 -0.52 6.46 12.58
CA SER A 30 -1.88 6.57 12.07
C SER A 30 -2.45 7.96 12.38
N GLU A 31 -2.30 8.42 13.62
CA GLU A 31 -2.72 9.76 14.06
C GLU A 31 -2.01 10.88 13.30
N LYS A 32 -0.74 10.70 12.92
CA LYS A 32 -0.06 11.66 12.03
C LYS A 32 -0.65 11.62 10.63
N ILE A 33 -0.85 10.44 10.05
CA ILE A 33 -1.42 10.28 8.71
C ILE A 33 -2.81 10.92 8.62
N ASP A 34 -3.64 10.78 9.65
CA ASP A 34 -4.98 11.33 9.68
C ASP A 34 -5.00 12.87 9.64
N LYS A 35 -3.94 13.53 10.12
CA LYS A 35 -3.77 15.00 10.12
C LYS A 35 -3.14 15.54 8.83
N ILE A 36 -2.74 14.67 7.91
CA ILE A 36 -2.18 15.09 6.62
C ILE A 36 -3.32 15.49 5.69
N GLU A 37 -3.24 16.70 5.14
CA GLU A 37 -4.20 17.20 4.14
C GLU A 37 -3.59 17.27 2.75
N THR A 38 -2.32 17.65 2.64
CA THR A 38 -1.59 17.66 1.36
C THR A 38 -0.25 16.98 1.48
N THR A 39 0.21 16.35 0.40
CA THR A 39 1.54 15.73 0.35
C THR A 39 2.18 15.89 -1.02
N GLU A 40 3.49 16.07 -1.01
CA GLU A 40 4.34 16.01 -2.20
C GLU A 40 5.50 15.05 -1.92
N TYR A 41 5.79 14.13 -2.83
CA TYR A 41 6.90 13.19 -2.67
C TYR A 41 7.33 12.55 -3.99
N SER A 42 8.52 11.93 -3.97
CA SER A 42 8.96 11.00 -5.00
C SER A 42 8.74 9.56 -4.52
N LEU A 43 8.00 8.77 -5.30
CA LEU A 43 7.71 7.37 -5.03
C LEU A 43 8.55 6.46 -5.93
N PHE A 44 9.23 5.50 -5.31
CA PHE A 44 9.95 4.43 -5.97
C PHE A 44 9.24 3.13 -5.63
N SER A 45 8.74 2.40 -6.64
CA SER A 45 8.00 1.16 -6.42
C SER A 45 8.56 -0.01 -7.20
N TRP A 46 8.51 -1.19 -6.59
CA TRP A 46 8.80 -2.48 -7.22
C TRP A 46 7.62 -3.41 -6.96
N GLU A 47 6.98 -3.90 -8.03
CA GLU A 47 5.81 -4.76 -7.93
C GLU A 47 6.00 -6.03 -8.76
N THR A 48 5.85 -7.19 -8.12
CA THR A 48 5.98 -8.49 -8.77
C THR A 48 4.71 -8.84 -9.52
N LYS A 49 4.79 -8.84 -10.86
CA LYS A 49 3.72 -9.23 -11.78
C LYS A 49 4.10 -10.49 -12.56
N GLY A 50 3.61 -11.63 -12.09
CA GLY A 50 3.97 -12.93 -12.70
C GLY A 50 5.43 -13.28 -12.41
N LYS A 51 6.25 -13.45 -13.46
CA LYS A 51 7.69 -13.76 -13.32
C LYS A 51 8.59 -12.52 -13.31
N LYS A 52 8.03 -11.31 -13.52
CA LYS A 52 8.80 -10.07 -13.64
C LYS A 52 8.48 -9.14 -12.47
N THR A 53 9.48 -8.42 -11.98
CA THR A 53 9.29 -7.30 -11.06
C THR A 53 9.34 -6.02 -11.88
N LYS A 54 8.27 -5.23 -11.82
CA LYS A 54 8.22 -3.92 -12.49
C LYS A 54 8.67 -2.85 -11.53
N TYR A 55 9.65 -2.06 -11.94
CA TYR A 55 10.09 -0.86 -11.25
C TYR A 55 9.37 0.37 -11.82
N ASN A 56 8.93 1.29 -10.95
CA ASN A 56 8.44 2.61 -11.34
C ASN A 56 9.07 3.69 -10.44
N GLU A 57 9.22 4.88 -11.03
CA GLU A 57 9.55 6.11 -10.32
C GLU A 57 8.50 7.17 -10.69
N MET A 58 7.90 7.78 -9.68
CA MET A 58 6.83 8.75 -9.84
C MET A 58 7.05 9.95 -8.93
N PHE A 59 6.75 11.14 -9.44
CA PHE A 59 6.51 12.30 -8.60
C PHE A 59 5.00 12.39 -8.32
N VAL A 60 4.64 12.70 -7.08
CA VAL A 60 3.26 12.65 -6.60
C VAL A 60 2.93 13.91 -5.81
N LYS A 61 1.82 14.55 -6.15
CA LYS A 61 1.15 15.59 -5.33
C LYS A 61 -0.26 15.13 -5.03
N MET A 62 -0.69 15.23 -3.78
CA MET A 62 -2.03 14.81 -3.36
C MET A 62 -2.67 15.81 -2.41
N ARG A 63 -4.00 15.90 -2.49
CA ARG A 63 -4.89 16.51 -1.50
C ARG A 63 -5.85 15.44 -0.99
N LYS A 64 -6.03 15.35 0.32
CA LYS A 64 -6.92 14.35 0.96
C LYS A 64 -8.38 14.74 0.82
N ASN A 65 -8.72 16.01 1.08
CA ASN A 65 -10.09 16.51 1.04
C ASN A 65 -10.20 17.86 0.29
N PRO A 66 -10.96 17.93 -0.84
CA PRO A 66 -11.44 16.78 -1.61
C PRO A 66 -10.27 15.92 -2.11
N PHE A 67 -10.53 14.63 -2.40
CA PHE A 67 -9.47 13.74 -2.89
C PHE A 67 -9.03 14.12 -4.30
N GLU A 68 -7.78 14.54 -4.42
CA GLU A 68 -7.17 14.94 -5.69
C GLU A 68 -5.73 14.44 -5.72
N VAL A 69 -5.28 14.05 -6.91
CA VAL A 69 -3.93 13.54 -7.08
C VAL A 69 -3.39 13.82 -8.47
N TYR A 70 -2.14 14.25 -8.49
CA TYR A 70 -1.31 14.38 -9.67
C TYR A 70 -0.13 13.41 -9.55
N LEU A 71 0.14 12.67 -10.62
CA LEU A 71 1.26 11.74 -10.74
C LEU A 71 2.02 12.05 -12.02
N LYS A 72 3.35 12.07 -11.96
CA LYS A 72 4.22 12.13 -13.15
C LYS A 72 5.22 10.98 -13.12
N SER A 73 5.21 10.12 -14.13
CA SER A 73 6.13 8.99 -14.23
C SER A 73 7.47 9.41 -14.80
N LYS A 74 8.58 9.20 -14.09
CA LYS A 74 9.92 9.49 -14.68
C LYS A 74 10.42 8.43 -15.66
N LYS A 75 9.82 7.22 -15.66
CA LYS A 75 10.27 6.08 -16.48
C LYS A 75 9.39 5.80 -17.69
N GLN A 76 8.12 6.18 -17.66
CA GLN A 76 7.19 5.95 -18.75
C GLN A 76 7.03 7.23 -19.57
N ASN A 77 8.13 7.73 -20.12
CA ASN A 77 8.16 8.92 -20.96
C ASN A 77 7.43 10.13 -20.35
N ASN A 78 7.58 10.40 -19.05
CA ASN A 78 6.93 11.55 -18.40
C ASN A 78 5.39 11.58 -18.50
N ILE A 79 4.72 10.42 -18.65
CA ILE A 79 3.25 10.34 -18.57
C ILE A 79 2.77 11.00 -17.28
N GLU A 80 1.76 11.85 -17.41
CA GLU A 80 1.11 12.54 -16.30
C GLU A 80 -0.31 12.02 -16.13
N LEU A 81 -0.72 11.86 -14.87
CA LEU A 81 -2.06 11.46 -14.47
C LEU A 81 -2.60 12.51 -13.52
N LEU A 82 -3.83 12.96 -13.76
CA LEU A 82 -4.55 13.87 -12.89
C LEU A 82 -5.91 13.26 -12.58
N TYR A 83 -6.29 13.27 -11.30
CA TYR A 83 -7.64 12.97 -10.86
C TYR A 83 -8.10 14.03 -9.88
N THR A 84 -9.32 14.53 -10.09
CA THR A 84 -10.04 15.37 -9.14
C THR A 84 -11.45 14.83 -8.93
N GLN A 85 -12.04 15.10 -7.75
CA GLN A 85 -13.43 14.73 -7.49
C GLN A 85 -14.42 15.40 -8.45
N GLU A 86 -14.09 16.58 -8.98
CA GLU A 86 -14.87 17.28 -10.00
C GLU A 86 -14.92 16.48 -11.31
N GLN A 87 -13.77 16.00 -11.78
CA GLN A 87 -13.66 15.32 -13.08
C GLN A 87 -14.11 13.85 -13.04
N LYS A 88 -13.97 13.18 -11.89
CA LYS A 88 -14.31 11.75 -11.65
C LYS A 88 -13.65 10.73 -12.58
N LYS A 89 -12.78 11.18 -13.49
CA LYS A 89 -11.98 10.38 -14.42
C LYS A 89 -10.51 10.75 -14.24
N ILE A 90 -9.62 9.80 -14.57
CA ILE A 90 -8.20 10.13 -14.65
C ILE A 90 -7.97 10.77 -16.01
N ILE A 91 -7.47 11.99 -16.02
CA ILE A 91 -6.92 12.63 -17.22
C ILE A 91 -5.47 12.19 -17.35
N VAL A 92 -5.16 11.61 -18.50
CA VAL A 92 -3.84 11.09 -18.85
C VAL A 92 -3.26 11.99 -19.91
N ASN A 93 -2.14 12.64 -19.61
CA ASN A 93 -1.26 13.18 -20.64
C ASN A 93 -0.25 12.07 -21.00
N PRO A 94 -0.32 11.48 -22.21
CA PRO A 94 0.61 10.43 -22.61
C PRO A 94 2.04 10.94 -22.87
N ASN A 95 2.24 12.26 -22.93
CA ASN A 95 3.49 12.91 -23.31
C ASN A 95 4.08 12.32 -24.62
N GLY A 96 3.21 12.09 -25.59
CA GLY A 96 3.50 11.40 -26.84
C GLY A 96 2.20 11.02 -27.55
N PHE A 97 2.27 10.17 -28.58
CA PHE A 97 1.07 9.72 -29.28
C PHE A 97 0.11 8.92 -28.35
N PRO A 98 -1.21 9.17 -28.41
CA PRO A 98 -1.88 10.21 -29.17
C PRO A 98 -1.66 11.56 -28.47
N TYR A 99 -1.18 12.59 -29.18
CA TYR A 99 -0.78 13.92 -28.65
C TYR A 99 -1.97 14.76 -28.12
N LYS A 100 -2.84 14.14 -27.33
CA LYS A 100 -4.04 14.67 -26.71
C LYS A 100 -4.28 13.94 -25.39
N ASN A 101 -4.94 14.62 -24.47
CA ASN A 101 -5.33 14.01 -23.21
C ASN A 101 -6.35 12.87 -23.40
N ILE A 102 -6.18 11.80 -22.64
CA ILE A 102 -7.10 10.66 -22.61
C ILE A 102 -7.80 10.62 -21.26
N LYS A 103 -9.12 10.50 -21.27
CA LYS A 103 -9.90 10.24 -20.05
C LYS A 103 -10.05 8.75 -19.85
N ILE A 104 -9.64 8.24 -18.69
CA ILE A 104 -9.83 6.83 -18.34
C ILE A 104 -10.63 6.68 -17.05
N ASP A 105 -11.39 5.60 -16.97
CA ASP A 105 -12.08 5.25 -15.74
C ASP A 105 -11.06 4.82 -14.66
N PRO A 106 -11.08 5.42 -13.46
CA PRO A 106 -10.13 5.11 -12.39
C PRO A 106 -10.13 3.63 -11.95
N LEU A 107 -11.24 2.92 -12.15
CA LEU A 107 -11.39 1.52 -11.76
C LEU A 107 -11.11 0.54 -12.91
N SER A 108 -10.87 1.06 -14.12
CA SER A 108 -10.60 0.22 -15.29
C SER A 108 -9.29 -0.55 -15.18
N LYS A 109 -9.22 -1.66 -15.93
CA LYS A 109 -7.96 -2.38 -16.15
C LYS A 109 -6.88 -1.49 -16.77
N LYS A 110 -7.27 -0.52 -17.60
CA LYS A 110 -6.33 0.42 -18.23
C LYS A 110 -5.67 1.33 -17.20
N ALA A 111 -6.42 1.84 -16.21
CA ALA A 111 -5.89 2.67 -15.13
C ALA A 111 -4.88 1.94 -14.22
N THR A 112 -4.99 0.62 -14.11
CA THR A 112 -4.07 -0.22 -13.33
C THR A 112 -2.99 -0.89 -14.20
N THR A 113 -2.79 -0.40 -15.43
CA THR A 113 -1.77 -0.97 -16.33
C THR A 113 -0.39 -0.75 -15.71
N GLY A 114 0.26 -1.85 -15.33
CA GLY A 114 1.60 -1.77 -14.75
C GLY A 114 1.68 -1.36 -13.28
N THR A 115 0.56 -1.31 -12.54
CA THR A 115 0.56 -1.31 -11.05
C THR A 115 -0.55 -2.23 -10.48
N HIS A 116 -0.45 -2.70 -9.24
CA HIS A 116 -1.52 -3.44 -8.56
C HIS A 116 -2.67 -2.53 -8.10
N HIS A 117 -2.41 -1.23 -8.01
CA HIS A 117 -3.27 -0.27 -7.33
C HIS A 117 -4.04 0.64 -8.28
N THR A 118 -5.18 1.10 -7.79
CA THR A 118 -5.92 2.22 -8.36
C THR A 118 -5.35 3.54 -7.87
N ILE A 119 -5.74 4.63 -8.53
CA ILE A 119 -5.34 5.98 -8.13
C ILE A 119 -5.80 6.33 -6.70
N PHE A 120 -6.89 5.72 -6.21
CA PHE A 120 -7.44 5.93 -4.87
C PHE A 120 -6.59 5.31 -3.75
N GLU A 121 -5.69 4.39 -4.10
CA GLU A 121 -4.77 3.75 -3.15
C GLU A 121 -3.42 4.49 -3.09
N SER A 122 -3.36 5.72 -3.62
CA SER A 122 -2.17 6.59 -3.52
C SER A 122 -1.97 7.12 -2.09
N GLY A 123 -0.73 7.43 -1.74
CA GLY A 123 -0.40 8.06 -0.45
C GLY A 123 -0.29 7.09 0.73
N PHE A 124 -0.21 7.65 1.93
CA PHE A 124 0.10 6.90 3.15
C PHE A 124 -1.11 6.16 3.73
N VAL A 125 -2.34 6.64 3.47
CA VAL A 125 -3.57 6.08 4.04
C VAL A 125 -3.74 4.61 3.68
N PHE A 126 -3.45 4.23 2.43
CA PHE A 126 -3.55 2.85 1.98
C PHE A 126 -2.63 1.92 2.77
N PHE A 127 -1.37 2.32 2.96
CA PHE A 127 -0.41 1.53 3.73
C PHE A 127 -0.76 1.47 5.21
N ASN A 128 -1.31 2.57 5.75
CA ASN A 128 -1.84 2.61 7.11
C ASN A 128 -2.97 1.58 7.31
N THR A 129 -3.87 1.46 6.32
CA THR A 129 -4.95 0.46 6.33
C THR A 129 -4.41 -0.95 6.33
N ILE A 130 -3.41 -1.26 5.50
CA ILE A 130 -2.77 -2.59 5.48
C ILE A 130 -2.18 -2.92 6.85
N THR A 131 -1.36 -2.04 7.41
CA THR A 131 -0.64 -2.31 8.66
C THR A 131 -1.60 -2.42 9.85
N ASN A 132 -2.61 -1.54 9.93
CA ASN A 132 -3.63 -1.63 10.97
C ASN A 132 -4.48 -2.89 10.84
N SER A 133 -4.85 -3.29 9.62
CA SER A 133 -5.60 -4.54 9.40
C SER A 133 -4.82 -5.77 9.84
N MET A 134 -3.49 -5.77 9.66
CA MET A 134 -2.64 -6.86 10.12
C MET A 134 -2.43 -6.87 11.64
N LEU A 135 -2.53 -5.71 12.30
CA LEU A 135 -2.44 -5.63 13.77
C LEU A 135 -3.73 -5.96 14.50
N LYS A 136 -4.89 -5.56 13.98
CA LYS A 136 -6.19 -5.68 14.68
C LYS A 136 -6.66 -7.12 14.89
N ASP A 137 -6.09 -8.09 14.19
CA ASP A 137 -6.64 -9.44 14.19
C ASP A 137 -6.27 -10.26 15.45
N THR A 138 -7.18 -11.18 15.76
CA THR A 138 -7.17 -12.17 16.85
C THR A 138 -6.23 -13.35 16.59
N ILE A 139 -5.70 -13.48 15.37
CA ILE A 139 -4.74 -14.52 15.02
C ILE A 139 -3.37 -14.19 15.61
N LYS A 140 -2.68 -15.23 16.10
CA LYS A 140 -1.30 -15.13 16.59
C LYS A 140 -0.41 -14.51 15.50
N LYS A 141 0.27 -13.43 15.87
CA LYS A 141 1.18 -12.67 15.03
C LYS A 141 2.51 -12.50 15.74
N GLN A 142 3.58 -12.42 14.98
CA GLN A 142 4.89 -12.08 15.50
C GLN A 142 5.20 -10.64 15.09
N THR A 143 5.57 -9.82 16.08
CA THR A 143 5.98 -8.44 15.85
C THR A 143 7.41 -8.26 16.32
N GLN A 144 8.23 -7.64 15.47
CA GLN A 144 9.60 -7.29 15.79
C GLN A 144 9.81 -5.80 15.50
N ILE A 145 10.52 -5.12 16.38
CA ILE A 145 10.92 -3.74 16.18
C ILE A 145 12.43 -3.60 16.33
N LYS A 146 13.04 -2.88 15.38
CA LYS A 146 14.47 -2.56 15.40
C LYS A 146 14.69 -1.09 15.03
N ASP A 147 15.57 -0.43 15.76
CA ASP A 147 16.12 0.86 15.36
C ASP A 147 17.12 0.67 14.22
N THR A 148 16.98 1.47 13.16
CA THR A 148 17.90 1.43 12.01
C THR A 148 17.95 2.79 11.33
N ILE A 149 18.90 2.95 10.42
CA ILE A 149 19.00 4.12 9.56
C ILE A 149 18.74 3.68 8.12
N ILE A 150 17.83 4.37 7.43
CA ILE A 150 17.64 4.25 5.98
C ILE A 150 17.53 5.64 5.39
N GLN A 151 18.09 5.86 4.20
CA GLN A 151 17.99 7.17 3.53
C GLN A 151 18.47 8.35 4.40
N LYS A 152 19.50 8.12 5.24
CA LYS A 152 20.00 9.08 6.24
C LYS A 152 18.97 9.53 7.29
N LYS A 153 17.90 8.75 7.48
CA LYS A 153 16.86 8.99 8.50
C LYS A 153 16.90 7.88 9.54
N GLU A 154 16.77 8.26 10.80
CA GLU A 154 16.48 7.30 11.86
C GLU A 154 15.04 6.80 11.72
N VAL A 155 14.89 5.48 11.71
CA VAL A 155 13.59 4.83 11.57
C VAL A 155 13.42 3.68 12.55
N PHE A 156 12.17 3.40 12.89
CA PHE A 156 11.76 2.10 13.40
C PHE A 156 11.48 1.17 12.22
N LYS A 157 12.21 0.06 12.11
CA LYS A 157 11.82 -1.08 11.27
C LYS A 157 10.88 -1.98 12.06
N ILE A 158 9.61 -1.99 11.69
CA ILE A 158 8.57 -2.83 12.26
C ILE A 158 8.31 -3.99 11.31
N THR A 159 8.43 -5.22 11.80
CA THR A 159 8.11 -6.43 11.04
C THR A 159 6.89 -7.09 11.66
N ILE A 160 5.86 -7.36 10.87
CA ILE A 160 4.65 -8.08 11.29
C ILE A 160 4.55 -9.34 10.43
N ILE A 161 4.48 -10.51 11.08
CA ILE A 161 4.38 -11.82 10.43
C ILE A 161 3.10 -12.52 10.93
N GLN A 162 2.30 -13.05 10.00
CA GLN A 162 1.05 -13.77 10.31
C GLN A 162 1.30 -15.29 10.37
N ASP A 163 0.97 -15.94 11.50
CA ASP A 163 1.30 -17.36 11.70
C ASP A 163 0.42 -18.35 10.88
N LYS A 164 -0.56 -17.87 10.09
CA LYS A 164 -1.52 -18.72 9.36
C LYS A 164 -1.98 -18.14 8.01
N PHE A 165 -1.06 -17.80 7.12
CA PHE A 165 -1.42 -17.37 5.76
C PHE A 165 -1.83 -18.54 4.86
N LYS A 166 -3.06 -19.04 5.05
CA LYS A 166 -3.64 -20.12 4.24
C LYS A 166 -4.86 -19.62 3.49
N LEU A 167 -4.90 -19.90 2.19
CA LEU A 167 -6.03 -19.55 1.35
C LEU A 167 -7.29 -20.27 1.80
N LYS A 168 -8.42 -19.56 1.85
CA LYS A 168 -9.73 -20.11 2.17
C LYS A 168 -10.68 -19.93 0.98
N GLU A 169 -11.66 -20.82 0.86
CA GLU A 169 -12.72 -20.66 -0.13
C GLU A 169 -13.64 -19.50 0.26
N TYR A 170 -14.03 -18.71 -0.74
CA TYR A 170 -15.02 -17.65 -0.63
C TYR A 170 -15.94 -17.70 -1.83
N LYS A 171 -17.26 -17.61 -1.57
CA LYS A 171 -18.28 -17.54 -2.62
C LYS A 171 -18.64 -16.07 -2.85
N ILE A 172 -18.41 -15.57 -4.07
CA ILE A 172 -18.75 -14.20 -4.44
C ILE A 172 -20.27 -14.00 -4.38
N LYS A 173 -20.70 -12.94 -3.68
CA LYS A 173 -22.12 -12.62 -3.49
C LYS A 173 -22.71 -11.96 -4.75
N PRO A 174 -24.04 -12.00 -4.93
CA PRO A 174 -24.69 -11.21 -5.98
C PRO A 174 -24.29 -9.73 -5.91
N LYS A 175 -24.07 -9.11 -7.07
CA LYS A 175 -23.65 -7.70 -7.24
C LYS A 175 -22.27 -7.35 -6.67
N GLU A 176 -21.51 -8.33 -6.20
CA GLU A 176 -20.15 -8.11 -5.67
C GLU A 176 -19.10 -8.35 -6.76
N THR A 177 -18.24 -7.38 -7.00
CA THR A 177 -17.06 -7.57 -7.87
C THR A 177 -15.90 -8.16 -7.08
N LEU A 178 -14.91 -8.74 -7.77
CA LEU A 178 -13.67 -9.18 -7.13
C LEU A 178 -12.99 -8.04 -6.34
N ARG A 179 -13.08 -6.81 -6.85
CA ARG A 179 -12.49 -5.63 -6.21
C ARG A 179 -13.21 -5.31 -4.91
N ASP A 180 -14.53 -5.39 -4.88
CA ASP A 180 -15.33 -5.13 -3.68
C ASP A 180 -15.00 -6.14 -2.57
N VAL A 181 -14.85 -7.42 -2.92
CA VAL A 181 -14.38 -8.45 -1.97
C VAL A 181 -13.04 -8.04 -1.36
N CYS A 182 -12.10 -7.62 -2.22
CA CYS A 182 -10.73 -7.32 -1.80
C CYS A 182 -10.65 -6.08 -0.92
N LEU A 183 -11.35 -5.00 -1.30
CA LEU A 183 -11.42 -3.76 -0.54
C LEU A 183 -12.07 -4.00 0.83
N ARG A 184 -13.23 -4.64 0.88
CA ARG A 184 -13.96 -4.89 2.13
C ARG A 184 -13.19 -5.78 3.10
N LYS A 185 -12.35 -6.68 2.59
CA LYS A 185 -11.53 -7.60 3.39
C LYS A 185 -10.10 -7.10 3.63
N ASN A 186 -9.71 -5.95 3.10
CA ASN A 186 -8.33 -5.45 3.14
C ASN A 186 -7.29 -6.48 2.63
N ILE A 187 -7.59 -7.17 1.52
CA ILE A 187 -6.72 -8.18 0.90
C ILE A 187 -6.23 -7.76 -0.49
N ASN A 188 -5.08 -8.28 -0.92
CA ASN A 188 -4.43 -7.87 -2.16
C ASN A 188 -5.20 -8.34 -3.40
N TYR A 189 -5.78 -7.40 -4.16
CA TYR A 189 -6.55 -7.69 -5.37
C TYR A 189 -5.76 -8.47 -6.42
N TYR A 190 -4.53 -8.04 -6.73
CA TYR A 190 -3.74 -8.67 -7.79
C TYR A 190 -3.37 -10.12 -7.43
N PHE A 191 -3.00 -10.37 -6.17
CA PHE A 191 -2.73 -11.71 -5.66
C PHE A 191 -3.98 -12.62 -5.76
N VAL A 192 -5.15 -12.12 -5.35
CA VAL A 192 -6.41 -12.89 -5.47
C VAL A 192 -6.75 -13.15 -6.94
N TYR A 193 -6.67 -12.13 -7.81
CA TYR A 193 -6.92 -12.28 -9.24
C TYR A 193 -6.00 -13.33 -9.87
N LYS A 194 -4.71 -13.31 -9.55
CA LYS A 194 -3.72 -14.25 -10.09
C LYS A 194 -3.96 -15.67 -9.59
N THR A 195 -4.24 -15.83 -8.31
CA THR A 195 -4.57 -17.12 -7.67
C THR A 195 -5.78 -17.78 -8.34
N ASN A 196 -6.76 -16.97 -8.73
CA ASN A 196 -8.03 -17.45 -9.30
C ASN A 196 -8.15 -17.25 -10.81
N LYS A 197 -7.04 -16.95 -11.51
CA LYS A 197 -7.06 -16.51 -12.92
C LYS A 197 -7.81 -17.50 -13.82
N LYS A 198 -7.65 -18.81 -13.61
CA LYS A 198 -8.32 -19.86 -14.40
C LYS A 198 -9.84 -19.77 -14.30
N VAL A 199 -10.37 -19.45 -13.11
CA VAL A 199 -11.81 -19.39 -12.84
C VAL A 199 -12.41 -18.04 -13.29
N ILE A 200 -11.60 -16.97 -13.30
CA ILE A 200 -12.08 -15.60 -13.52
C ILE A 200 -11.95 -15.14 -14.99
N LYS A 201 -10.91 -15.56 -15.72
CA LYS A 201 -10.49 -14.92 -16.99
C LYS A 201 -11.60 -14.81 -18.04
N ASN A 202 -12.56 -15.73 -18.06
CA ASN A 202 -13.59 -15.83 -19.09
C ASN A 202 -15.02 -15.55 -18.57
N LYS A 203 -15.16 -15.03 -17.35
CA LYS A 203 -16.46 -14.75 -16.75
C LYS A 203 -16.77 -13.26 -16.81
N LYS A 204 -17.95 -12.93 -17.37
CA LYS A 204 -18.52 -11.57 -17.31
C LYS A 204 -19.08 -11.26 -15.93
N ASP A 205 -19.68 -12.27 -15.28
CA ASP A 205 -20.23 -12.20 -13.93
C ASP A 205 -19.56 -13.26 -13.04
N LEU A 206 -19.16 -12.84 -11.85
CA LEU A 206 -18.52 -13.70 -10.85
C LEU A 206 -19.49 -14.14 -9.75
N THR A 207 -20.75 -13.74 -9.78
CA THR A 207 -21.79 -14.15 -8.82
C THR A 207 -21.78 -15.67 -8.62
N ASN A 208 -21.86 -16.10 -7.35
CA ASN A 208 -21.81 -17.50 -6.92
C ASN A 208 -20.52 -18.26 -7.26
N THR A 209 -19.52 -17.61 -7.85
CA THR A 209 -18.22 -18.24 -8.15
C THR A 209 -17.43 -18.44 -6.87
N LYS A 210 -16.92 -19.66 -6.67
CA LYS A 210 -15.98 -19.99 -5.61
C LYS A 210 -14.57 -19.55 -6.01
N ILE A 211 -13.94 -18.76 -5.15
CA ILE A 211 -12.56 -18.30 -5.30
C ILE A 211 -11.77 -18.60 -4.03
N LYS A 212 -10.45 -18.64 -4.14
CA LYS A 212 -9.51 -18.73 -3.02
C LYS A 212 -9.03 -17.34 -2.63
N ILE A 213 -9.22 -16.95 -1.37
CA ILE A 213 -8.76 -15.66 -0.84
C ILE A 213 -7.79 -15.87 0.33
N PRO A 214 -6.77 -15.01 0.49
CA PRO A 214 -5.94 -15.02 1.69
C PRO A 214 -6.70 -14.44 2.89
N PRO A 215 -6.23 -14.72 4.12
CA PRO A 215 -6.78 -14.10 5.32
C PRO A 215 -6.37 -12.62 5.46
N TYR A 216 -5.25 -12.23 4.85
CA TYR A 216 -4.67 -10.89 4.95
C TYR A 216 -4.15 -10.39 3.61
N TYR A 217 -3.77 -9.12 3.58
CA TYR A 217 -3.08 -8.53 2.44
C TYR A 217 -1.81 -9.29 2.05
N CYS A 218 -1.03 -9.73 3.04
CA CYS A 218 0.24 -10.42 2.83
C CYS A 218 0.62 -11.29 4.04
N GLU A 219 1.67 -12.11 3.86
CA GLU A 219 2.22 -12.98 4.92
C GLU A 219 3.03 -12.21 5.94
N LYS A 220 3.85 -11.29 5.42
CA LYS A 220 4.76 -10.46 6.21
C LYS A 220 4.80 -9.06 5.62
N VAL A 221 4.79 -8.06 6.49
CA VAL A 221 5.08 -6.66 6.13
C VAL A 221 6.27 -6.17 6.93
N GLU A 222 7.17 -5.46 6.27
CA GLU A 222 8.18 -4.63 6.93
C GLU A 222 7.86 -3.16 6.66
N LEU A 223 7.55 -2.44 7.71
CA LEU A 223 7.24 -1.02 7.69
C LEU A 223 8.40 -0.24 8.30
N TYR A 224 8.83 0.82 7.64
CA TYR A 224 9.88 1.71 8.12
C TYR A 224 9.25 3.06 8.43
N VAL A 225 9.20 3.40 9.72
CA VAL A 225 8.58 4.63 10.24
C VAL A 225 9.67 5.58 10.71
N GLU A 226 9.72 6.78 10.12
CA GLU A 226 10.66 7.82 10.53
C GLU A 226 10.39 8.27 11.97
N LYS A 227 11.42 8.28 12.81
CA LYS A 227 11.25 8.52 14.26
C LYS A 227 10.80 9.93 14.58
N GLU A 228 11.30 10.93 13.86
CA GLU A 228 11.02 12.34 14.08
C GLU A 228 9.59 12.69 13.64
N ARG A 229 9.27 12.45 12.36
CA ARG A 229 7.99 12.83 11.76
C ARG A 229 6.86 11.83 12.01
N LYS A 230 7.18 10.60 12.43
CA LYS A 230 6.25 9.47 12.60
C LYS A 230 5.44 9.17 11.34
N ILE A 231 6.09 9.17 10.17
CA ILE A 231 5.46 8.82 8.89
C ILE A 231 6.17 7.62 8.24
N PRO A 232 5.47 6.85 7.39
CA PRO A 232 6.10 5.77 6.66
C PRO A 232 7.02 6.32 5.57
N VAL A 233 8.24 5.80 5.50
CA VAL A 233 9.23 6.16 4.47
C VAL A 233 9.57 4.99 3.55
N GLN A 234 9.29 3.77 3.98
CA GLN A 234 9.39 2.57 3.17
C GLN A 234 8.43 1.49 3.69
N ILE A 235 7.91 0.68 2.78
CA ILE A 235 7.16 -0.53 3.09
C ILE A 235 7.55 -1.66 2.14
N ASN A 236 7.79 -2.85 2.69
CA ASN A 236 8.03 -4.07 1.94
C ASN A 236 6.94 -5.08 2.30
N ILE A 237 6.31 -5.65 1.28
CA ILE A 237 5.19 -6.59 1.39
C ILE A 237 5.66 -7.93 0.85
N TYR A 238 5.48 -9.00 1.63
CA TYR A 238 5.99 -10.33 1.33
C TYR A 238 4.85 -11.33 1.17
N ILE A 239 4.95 -12.15 0.13
CA ILE A 239 4.09 -13.30 -0.15
C ILE A 239 4.99 -14.46 -0.56
N ASN A 240 4.74 -15.66 -0.03
CA ASN A 240 5.59 -16.84 -0.14
C ASN A 240 7.07 -16.54 0.19
N ASN A 241 7.31 -15.82 1.29
CA ASN A 241 8.64 -15.37 1.72
C ASN A 241 9.45 -14.54 0.69
N LYS A 242 8.82 -14.04 -0.37
CA LYS A 242 9.44 -13.20 -1.40
C LYS A 242 8.83 -11.81 -1.39
N ILE A 243 9.63 -10.79 -1.73
CA ILE A 243 9.12 -9.42 -1.89
C ILE A 243 8.13 -9.42 -3.06
N PHE A 244 6.88 -9.14 -2.72
CA PHE A 244 5.79 -9.00 -3.67
C PHE A 244 5.65 -7.55 -4.11
N GLU A 245 5.71 -6.63 -3.15
CA GLU A 245 5.68 -5.19 -3.40
C GLU A 245 6.69 -4.49 -2.49
N LYS A 246 7.30 -3.43 -2.99
CA LYS A 246 8.18 -2.54 -2.23
C LYS A 246 7.93 -1.11 -2.65
N TYR A 247 7.74 -0.23 -1.68
CA TYR A 247 7.53 1.20 -1.91
C TYR A 247 8.50 1.99 -1.04
N ILE A 248 9.18 2.97 -1.63
CA ILE A 248 10.07 3.91 -0.95
C ILE A 248 9.62 5.33 -1.27
N PHE A 249 9.41 6.12 -0.22
CA PHE A 249 9.04 7.52 -0.31
C PHE A 249 10.29 8.39 -0.05
N LYS A 250 10.56 9.31 -0.98
CA LYS A 250 11.65 10.29 -0.89
C LYS A 250 11.11 11.71 -1.01
N ASN A 251 11.90 12.68 -0.56
CA ASN A 251 11.62 14.12 -0.72
C ASN A 251 10.22 14.48 -0.21
N ILE A 252 9.80 13.87 0.90
CA ILE A 252 8.44 13.97 1.41
C ILE A 252 8.22 15.35 2.04
N LYS A 253 7.33 16.14 1.46
CA LYS A 253 6.77 17.36 2.07
C LYS A 253 5.37 17.04 2.59
N ILE A 254 5.16 17.34 3.86
CA ILE A 254 3.87 17.18 4.54
C ILE A 254 3.19 18.54 4.64
N ASN A 255 1.91 18.58 4.30
CA ASN A 255 1.08 19.78 4.28
C ASN A 255 1.71 20.98 3.54
N PRO A 256 2.34 20.81 2.35
CA PRO A 256 2.75 21.95 1.55
C PRO A 256 1.52 22.80 1.17
N LYS A 257 1.71 24.13 1.15
CA LYS A 257 0.67 25.05 0.69
C LYS A 257 0.43 24.85 -0.80
N TYR A 258 -0.81 24.54 -1.16
CA TYR A 258 -1.22 24.37 -2.55
C TYR A 258 -2.04 25.56 -3.01
N SER A 259 -1.71 26.06 -4.19
CA SER A 259 -2.56 27.03 -4.88
C SER A 259 -3.92 26.40 -5.25
N LYS A 260 -4.91 27.24 -5.58
CA LYS A 260 -6.23 26.75 -6.02
C LYS A 260 -6.14 25.78 -7.20
N ASN A 261 -5.21 26.04 -8.13
CA ASN A 261 -5.04 25.25 -9.35
C ASN A 261 -3.90 24.24 -9.24
N GLU A 262 -3.37 23.96 -8.05
CA GLU A 262 -2.19 23.12 -7.88
C GLU A 262 -2.36 21.72 -8.49
N ILE A 263 -3.51 21.08 -8.23
CA ILE A 263 -3.89 19.77 -8.76
C ILE A 263 -5.02 19.99 -9.76
N SER A 264 -4.69 20.63 -10.89
CA SER A 264 -5.65 20.97 -11.94
C SER A 264 -4.98 20.87 -13.32
N THR A 265 -5.79 20.66 -14.37
CA THR A 265 -5.33 20.81 -15.76
C THR A 265 -4.95 22.25 -16.10
N LYS A 266 -5.32 23.23 -15.25
CA LYS A 266 -4.96 24.64 -15.42
C LYS A 266 -3.56 24.97 -14.87
N ASN A 267 -2.88 24.02 -14.24
CA ASN A 267 -1.53 24.24 -13.75
C ASN A 267 -0.55 24.27 -14.93
N LYS A 268 0.10 25.42 -15.15
CA LYS A 268 1.03 25.65 -16.27
C LYS A 268 2.31 24.80 -16.19
N GLU A 269 2.62 24.22 -15.03
CA GLU A 269 3.77 23.31 -14.87
C GLU A 269 3.48 21.89 -15.40
N TYR A 270 2.21 21.57 -15.69
CA TYR A 270 1.79 20.26 -16.20
C TYR A 270 1.48 20.35 -17.69
N GLY A 271 1.60 19.24 -18.42
CA GLY A 271 1.36 19.19 -19.86
C GLY A 271 -0.09 18.88 -20.26
N PHE A 272 -1.07 19.20 -19.40
CA PHE A 272 -2.49 18.98 -19.68
C PHE A 272 -3.11 20.05 -20.56
#